data_AF-A0A848M9Y0-F1
#
_entry.id   AF-A0A848M9Y0-F1
#
_cell.length_a   1.000
_cell.length_b   1.000
_cell.length_c   1.000
_cell.angle_alpha   90.00
_cell.angle_beta   90.00
_cell.angle_gamma   90.00
#
_symmetry.space_group_name_H-M   'P 1'
#
loop_
_entity.id
_entity.type
_entity.pdbx_description
1 polymer ?
#
loop_
_entity_poly.entity_id
_entity_poly.type
_entity_poly.pdbx_seq_one_letter_code
_entity_poly.pdbx_strand_id
1 'polypeptide(L)' 'MRDHIIQIINEWNPVDINPLLEDEYLSESQKVYEAASCTSTVNELANVVFNIFEKSFGKEFDKSIKECRIIAEKIIILK' A
#
# COMPACT_ATOMS: atom_id res chain seq x y z
N MET A 1 1.23 8.63 -11.52
CA MET A 1 1.19 8.62 -10.04
C MET A 1 0.38 7.44 -9.53
N ARG A 2 -0.92 7.35 -9.85
CA ARG A 2 -1.77 6.20 -9.49
C ARG A 2 -1.18 4.85 -9.93
N ASP A 3 -0.74 4.76 -11.19
CA ASP A 3 -0.17 3.51 -11.74
C ASP A 3 1.14 3.10 -11.04
N HIS A 4 1.95 4.06 -10.60
CA HIS A 4 3.16 3.78 -9.81
C HIS A 4 2.81 3.21 -8.43
N ILE A 5 1.75 3.70 -7.78
CA ILE A 5 1.29 3.16 -6.49
C ILE A 5 0.79 1.73 -6.67
N ILE A 6 0.03 1.45 -7.73
CA ILE A 6 -0.40 0.08 -8.07
C ILE A 6 0.81 -0.83 -8.26
N GLN A 7 1.80 -0.39 -9.03
CA GLN A 7 3.03 -1.16 -9.24
C GLN A 7 3.79 -1.43 -7.94
N ILE A 8 4.00 -0.41 -7.10
CA ILE A 8 4.70 -0.55 -5.80
C ILE A 8 3.98 -1.57 -4.91
N ILE A 9 2.65 -1.56 -4.88
CA ILE A 9 1.85 -2.47 -4.05
C ILE A 9 1.87 -3.89 -4.62
N ASN A 10 1.72 -4.05 -5.94
CA ASN A 10 1.80 -5.36 -6.58
C ASN A 10 3.19 -5.99 -6.39
N GLU A 11 4.27 -5.20 -6.53
CA GLU A 11 5.63 -5.66 -6.26
C GLU A 11 5.87 -5.99 -4.79
N TRP A 12 5.22 -5.26 -3.87
CA TRP A 12 5.29 -5.55 -2.44
C TRP A 12 4.55 -6.84 -2.07
N ASN A 13 3.46 -7.16 -2.78
CA ASN A 13 2.62 -8.34 -2.57
C ASN A 13 2.29 -8.59 -1.08
N PRO A 14 1.55 -7.69 -0.42
CA PRO A 14 1.43 -7.65 1.04
C PRO A 14 0.83 -8.90 1.70
N VAL A 15 0.17 -9.77 0.94
CA VAL A 15 -0.34 -11.07 1.46
C VAL A 15 0.13 -12.27 0.64
N ASP A 16 1.24 -12.12 -0.09
CA ASP A 16 1.96 -13.21 -0.77
C ASP A 16 1.08 -14.06 -1.73
N ILE A 17 0.21 -13.40 -2.51
CA ILE A 17 -0.69 -14.04 -3.49
C ILE A 17 0.11 -14.60 -4.67
N ASN A 18 -0.19 -15.85 -5.07
CA ASN A 18 0.42 -16.50 -6.22
C ASN A 18 -0.57 -17.49 -6.91
N PRO A 19 -0.91 -17.31 -8.20
CA PRO A 19 -0.44 -16.26 -9.10
C PRO A 19 -1.04 -14.88 -8.74
N LEU A 20 -0.21 -13.84 -8.77
CA LEU A 20 -0.66 -12.47 -8.57
C LEU A 20 -1.19 -11.91 -9.90
N LEU A 21 -2.47 -11.55 -9.93
CA LEU A 21 -3.08 -10.85 -11.05
C LEU A 21 -2.86 -9.33 -10.91
N GLU A 22 -2.88 -8.61 -12.04
CA GLU A 22 -2.60 -7.17 -12.07
C GLU A 22 -3.61 -6.36 -11.24
N ASP A 23 -4.86 -6.82 -11.17
CA ASP A 23 -5.99 -6.15 -10.51
C ASP A 23 -6.22 -6.58 -9.05
N GLU A 24 -5.41 -7.51 -8.52
CA GLU A 24 -5.60 -8.12 -7.20
C GLU A 24 -5.65 -7.08 -6.06
N TYR A 25 -4.79 -6.06 -6.11
CA TYR A 25 -4.73 -4.99 -5.11
C TYR A 25 -5.29 -3.65 -5.62
N LEU A 26 -6.09 -3.63 -6.69
CA LEU A 26 -6.55 -2.40 -7.32
C LEU A 26 -7.39 -1.53 -6.37
N SER A 27 -8.25 -2.16 -5.56
CA SER A 27 -9.07 -1.50 -4.54
C SER A 27 -8.20 -0.81 -3.48
N GLU A 28 -7.22 -1.51 -2.95
CA GLU A 28 -6.35 -1.03 -1.88
C GLU A 28 -5.42 0.05 -2.39
N SER A 29 -4.86 -0.15 -3.58
CA SER A 29 -4.02 0.84 -4.27
C SER A 29 -4.76 2.14 -4.54
N GLN A 30 -6.05 2.07 -4.89
CA GLN A 30 -6.89 3.26 -5.04
C GLN A 30 -7.03 4.04 -3.72
N LYS A 31 -7.31 3.35 -2.62
CA LYS A 31 -7.42 4.00 -1.28
C LYS A 31 -6.09 4.62 -0.86
N VAL A 32 -4.97 3.96 -1.14
CA VAL A 32 -3.63 4.49 -0.85
C VAL A 32 -3.33 5.73 -1.70
N TYR A 33 -3.71 5.74 -2.98
CA TYR A 33 -3.57 6.91 -3.85
C TYR A 33 -4.37 8.13 -3.33
N GLU A 34 -5.62 7.92 -2.92
CA GLU A 34 -6.46 8.96 -2.33
C GLU A 34 -5.83 9.51 -1.04
N ALA A 35 -5.33 8.63 -0.17
CA ALA A 35 -4.63 9.03 1.05
C ALA A 35 -3.36 9.83 0.76
N ALA A 36 -2.51 9.36 -0.15
CA ALA A 36 -1.25 10.03 -0.54
C ALA A 36 -1.47 11.41 -1.18
N SER A 37 -2.65 11.64 -1.75
CA SER A 37 -3.05 12.96 -2.27
C SER A 37 -3.33 13.96 -1.14
N CYS A 38 -3.76 13.47 0.03
CA CYS A 38 -4.18 14.27 1.18
C CYS A 38 -3.10 14.43 2.26
N THR A 39 -2.09 13.54 2.32
CA THR A 39 -0.98 13.65 3.28
C THR A 39 0.35 13.96 2.57
N SER A 40 1.26 14.56 3.34
CA SER A 40 2.66 14.79 2.93
C SER A 40 3.66 14.12 3.87
N THR A 41 3.21 13.37 4.88
CA THR A 41 4.10 12.74 5.84
C THR A 41 4.13 11.23 5.68
N VAL A 42 5.35 10.69 5.74
CA VAL A 42 5.61 9.24 5.65
C VAL A 42 4.86 8.49 6.75
N ASN A 43 4.87 8.99 7.97
CA ASN A 43 4.27 8.29 9.11
C ASN A 43 2.75 8.23 9.03
N GLU A 44 2.08 9.29 8.58
CA GLU A 44 0.64 9.26 8.37
C GLU A 44 0.26 8.29 7.25
N LEU A 45 0.97 8.35 6.12
CA LEU A 45 0.72 7.44 5.01
C LEU A 45 0.98 5.98 5.39
N ALA A 46 2.03 5.70 6.16
CA ALA A 46 2.34 4.35 6.65
C ALA A 46 1.21 3.77 7.50
N ASN A 47 0.66 4.56 8.43
CA ASN A 47 -0.49 4.15 9.24
C ASN A 47 -1.73 3.89 8.38
N VAL A 48 -1.99 4.73 7.37
CA VAL A 48 -3.12 4.54 6.46
C VAL A 48 -2.93 3.28 5.62
N VAL A 49 -1.75 3.05 5.06
CA VAL A 49 -1.41 1.82 4.31
C VAL A 49 -1.66 0.60 5.20
N PHE A 50 -1.08 0.56 6.40
CA PHE A 50 -1.29 -0.54 7.35
C PHE A 50 -2.77 -0.80 7.59
N ASN A 51 -3.54 0.24 7.92
CA ASN A 51 -4.97 0.12 8.20
C ASN A 51 -5.79 -0.33 6.98
N ILE A 52 -5.41 0.05 5.77
CA ILE A 52 -6.09 -0.39 4.54
C ILE A 52 -5.91 -1.91 4.37
N PHE A 53 -4.68 -2.39 4.45
CA PHE A 53 -4.39 -3.81 4.22
C PHE A 53 -4.86 -4.69 5.38
N GLU A 54 -4.71 -4.24 6.63
CA GLU A 54 -5.27 -4.94 7.80
C GLU A 54 -6.81 -5.08 7.69
N LYS A 55 -7.51 -4.05 7.23
CA LYS A 55 -8.97 -4.13 7.03
C LYS A 55 -9.37 -5.01 5.86
N SER A 56 -8.61 -4.99 4.77
CA SER A 56 -8.95 -5.77 3.57
C SER A 56 -8.65 -7.26 3.74
N PHE A 57 -7.58 -7.61 4.45
CA PHE A 57 -7.07 -8.99 4.48
C PHE A 57 -6.98 -9.61 5.88
N GLY A 58 -7.12 -8.80 6.94
CA GLY A 58 -7.14 -9.28 8.32
C GLY A 58 -5.91 -10.10 8.66
N LYS A 59 -6.12 -11.39 8.96
CA LYS A 59 -5.05 -12.30 9.40
C LYS A 59 -4.05 -12.67 8.29
N GLU A 60 -4.45 -12.55 7.03
CA GLU A 60 -3.55 -12.82 5.89
C GLU A 60 -2.54 -11.68 5.69
N PHE A 61 -2.83 -10.50 6.24
CA PHE A 61 -1.88 -9.40 6.28
C PHE A 61 -0.96 -9.51 7.50
N ASP A 62 0.26 -9.99 7.27
CA ASP A 62 1.27 -10.22 8.32
C ASP A 62 2.36 -9.14 8.37
N LYS A 63 2.26 -8.11 7.51
CA LYS A 63 3.29 -7.08 7.39
C LYS A 63 3.25 -6.10 8.55
N SER A 64 4.43 -5.66 8.97
CA SER A 64 4.57 -4.72 10.10
C SER A 64 4.36 -3.26 9.68
N ILE A 65 4.03 -2.40 10.64
CA ILE A 65 3.99 -0.94 10.40
C ILE A 65 5.33 -0.38 9.89
N LYS A 66 6.46 -1.03 10.22
CA LYS A 66 7.79 -0.67 9.71
C LYS A 66 7.90 -0.92 8.21
N GLU A 67 7.35 -2.03 7.72
CA GLU A 67 7.30 -2.33 6.28
C GLU A 67 6.36 -1.37 5.56
N CYS A 68 5.18 -1.09 6.13
CA CYS A 68 4.27 -0.09 5.58
C CYS A 68 4.93 1.29 5.47
N ARG A 69 5.83 1.63 6.41
CA ARG A 69 6.61 2.86 6.34
C ARG A 69 7.57 2.88 5.15
N ILE A 70 8.26 1.78 4.85
CA ILE A 70 9.13 1.67 3.68
C ILE A 70 8.31 1.88 2.38
N ILE A 71 7.10 1.31 2.32
CA ILE A 71 6.19 1.50 1.18
C ILE A 71 5.71 2.95 1.08
N ALA A 72 5.33 3.57 2.19
CA ALA A 72 4.94 4.97 2.24
C ALA A 72 6.07 5.92 1.81
N GLU A 73 7.31 5.63 2.19
CA GLU A 73 8.50 6.38 1.76
C GLU A 73 8.66 6.31 0.23
N LYS A 74 8.54 5.11 -0.37
CA LYS A 74 8.58 4.94 -1.83
C LYS A 74 7.50 5.77 -2.53
N ILE A 75 6.28 5.76 -2.01
CA ILE A 75 5.15 6.49 -2.59
C ILE A 75 5.36 8.01 -2.53
N ILE A 76 5.83 8.54 -1.40
CA ILE A 76 6.05 9.99 -1.23
C ILE A 76 7.23 10.49 -2.06
N ILE A 77 8.30 9.71 -2.25
CA ILE A 77 9.43 10.11 -3.10
C ILE A 77 9.01 10.22 -4.57
N LEU A 78 8.04 9.42 -5.00
CA LEU A 78 7.51 9.37 -6.37
C LEU A 78 6.29 10.29 -6.59
N LYS A 79 5.91 11.07 -5.57
CA LYS A 79 4.89 12.11 -5.66
C LYS A 79 5.44 13.33 -6.39
#